data_AF-A0A495Z6J4-F1
#
_entry.id   AF-A0A495Z6J4-F1
#
_cell.length_a   1.000
_cell.length_b   1.000
_cell.length_c   1.000
_cell.angle_alpha   90.00
_cell.angle_beta   90.00
_cell.angle_gamma   90.00
#
_symmetry.space_group_name_H-M   'P 1'
#
loop_
_entity.id
_entity.type
_entity.pdbx_description
1 polymer ?
#
loop_
_entity_poly.entity_id
_entity_poly.type
_entity_poly.pdbx_seq_one_letter_code
_entity_poly.pdbx_strand_id
1 'polypeptide(L)'
;MSEQTNVQERLTSVEDRLERLETLLTSINEKLEQTPQNSVAESENTEKFQEWVTDYVSMRLQQLVPETCDHPAEAVVQDGPFLDNTNVPCTEDVVHRVKRIPIPFVREMVVQRVAENARSAQIERVDIEFFEKAATF
;
A
#
# COMPACT_ATOMS: atom_id res chain seq x y z
N MET A 1 -23.56 -16.90 63.96
CA MET A 1 -24.02 -17.86 62.95
C MET A 1 -24.52 -17.16 61.68
N SER A 2 -25.33 -16.10 61.78
CA SER A 2 -25.92 -15.40 60.62
C SER A 2 -24.92 -14.70 59.68
N GLU A 3 -23.78 -14.23 60.20
CA GLU A 3 -22.74 -13.61 59.36
C GLU A 3 -21.97 -14.65 58.55
N GLN A 4 -21.73 -15.83 59.13
CA GLN A 4 -21.05 -16.94 58.46
C GLN A 4 -21.87 -17.46 57.28
N THR A 5 -23.20 -17.58 57.46
CA THR A 5 -24.11 -17.98 56.37
C THR A 5 -24.15 -16.95 55.24
N ASN A 6 -24.11 -15.64 55.55
CA ASN A 6 -24.10 -14.60 54.54
C ASN A 6 -22.79 -14.59 53.72
N VAL A 7 -21.65 -14.82 54.37
CA VAL A 7 -20.35 -14.93 53.68
C VAL A 7 -20.35 -16.15 52.76
N GLN A 8 -20.88 -17.29 53.21
CA GLN A 8 -21.00 -18.50 52.39
C GLN A 8 -21.86 -18.27 51.15
N GLU A 9 -23.04 -17.63 51.28
CA GLU A 9 -23.91 -17.31 50.14
C GLU A 9 -23.26 -16.38 49.12
N ARG A 10 -22.45 -15.41 49.60
CA ARG A 10 -21.73 -14.50 48.71
C ARG A 10 -20.59 -15.20 47.98
N LEU A 11 -19.91 -16.14 48.64
CA LEU A 11 -18.87 -16.95 48.01
C LEU A 11 -19.45 -17.83 46.92
N THR A 12 -20.54 -18.56 47.19
CA THR A 12 -21.18 -19.42 46.19
C THR A 12 -21.69 -18.60 45.00
N SER A 13 -22.27 -17.42 45.24
CA SER A 13 -22.69 -16.52 44.16
C SER A 13 -21.52 -16.01 43.30
N VAL A 14 -20.34 -15.82 43.89
CA VAL A 14 -19.14 -15.40 43.16
C VAL A 14 -18.56 -16.57 42.36
N GLU A 15 -18.53 -17.76 42.93
CA GLU A 15 -18.08 -18.99 42.26
C GLU A 15 -18.95 -19.29 41.03
N ASP A 16 -20.28 -19.24 41.16
CA ASP A 16 -21.22 -19.42 40.03
C ASP A 16 -20.99 -18.40 38.90
N ARG A 17 -20.65 -17.15 39.25
CA ARG A 17 -20.37 -16.10 38.27
C ARG A 17 -19.04 -16.31 37.58
N LEU A 18 -18.03 -16.81 38.28
CA LEU A 18 -16.73 -17.16 37.72
C LEU A 18 -16.87 -18.32 36.72
N GLU A 19 -17.60 -19.38 37.08
CA GLU A 19 -17.83 -20.53 36.20
C GLU A 19 -18.54 -20.13 34.89
N ARG A 20 -19.52 -19.23 34.97
CA ARG A 20 -20.20 -18.69 33.79
C ARG A 20 -19.26 -17.86 32.91
N LEU A 21 -18.39 -17.04 33.53
CA LEU A 21 -17.42 -16.25 32.78
C LEU A 21 -16.37 -17.14 32.11
N GLU A 22 -15.91 -18.18 32.79
CA GLU A 22 -14.96 -19.15 32.23
C GLU A 22 -15.55 -19.89 31.02
N THR A 23 -16.81 -20.35 31.13
CA THR A 23 -17.52 -20.98 30.02
C THR A 23 -17.70 -20.02 28.83
N LEU A 24 -18.04 -18.75 29.10
CA LEU A 24 -18.17 -17.74 28.05
C LEU A 24 -16.84 -17.41 27.37
N LEU A 25 -15.77 -17.26 28.15
CA LEU A 25 -14.43 -17.01 27.60
C LEU A 25 -13.95 -18.17 26.74
N THR A 26 -14.18 -19.41 27.19
CA THR A 26 -13.86 -20.61 26.41
C THR A 26 -14.63 -20.63 25.08
N SER A 27 -15.94 -20.35 25.12
CA SER A 27 -16.75 -20.28 23.89
C SER A 27 -16.33 -19.16 22.94
N ILE A 28 -15.97 -17.98 23.46
CA ILE A 28 -15.46 -16.86 22.65
C ILE A 28 -14.13 -17.24 22.02
N ASN A 29 -13.23 -17.86 22.79
CA ASN A 29 -11.93 -18.30 22.28
C ASN A 29 -12.09 -19.34 21.15
N GLU A 30 -12.97 -20.32 21.32
CA GLU A 30 -13.27 -21.30 20.26
C GLU A 30 -13.82 -20.63 18.99
N LYS A 31 -14.69 -19.63 19.12
CA LYS A 31 -15.21 -18.87 17.96
C LYS A 31 -14.13 -18.05 17.27
N LEU A 32 -13.21 -17.47 18.04
CA LEU A 32 -12.08 -16.71 17.50
C LEU A 32 -11.09 -17.62 16.77
N GLU A 33 -10.81 -18.81 17.30
CA GLU A 33 -9.96 -19.83 16.65
C GLU A 33 -10.60 -20.46 15.39
N GLN A 34 -11.93 -20.45 15.28
CA GLN A 34 -12.65 -20.85 14.05
C GLN A 34 -12.69 -19.75 12.98
N THR A 35 -12.55 -18.48 13.39
CA THR A 35 -12.53 -17.32 12.47
C THR A 35 -11.39 -17.34 11.44
N PRO A 36 -10.14 -17.78 11.72
CA PRO A 36 -9.08 -17.81 10.70
C PRO A 36 -9.40 -18.74 9.52
N GLN A 37 -10.29 -19.73 9.65
CA GLN A 37 -10.68 -20.59 8.53
C GLN A 37 -11.67 -19.96 7.53
N ASN A 38 -12.33 -18.85 7.89
CA ASN A 38 -13.20 -18.11 6.97
C ASN A 38 -12.44 -17.14 6.04
N SER A 39 -11.15 -16.90 6.31
CA SER A 39 -10.33 -15.95 5.53
C SER A 39 -10.10 -16.38 4.07
N VAL A 40 -10.10 -17.69 3.78
CA VAL A 40 -9.97 -18.23 2.41
C VAL A 40 -11.26 -18.01 1.61
N ALA A 41 -12.42 -18.09 2.25
CA ALA A 41 -13.70 -17.80 1.61
C ALA A 41 -13.91 -16.28 1.40
N GLU A 42 -13.34 -15.44 2.27
CA GLU A 42 -13.29 -13.99 2.07
C GLU A 42 -12.39 -13.61 0.89
N SER A 43 -11.22 -14.25 0.72
CA SER A 43 -10.33 -13.95 -0.42
C SER A 43 -11.00 -14.27 -1.76
N GLU A 44 -11.65 -15.43 -1.89
CA GLU A 44 -12.38 -15.78 -3.12
C GLU A 44 -13.53 -14.81 -3.43
N ASN A 45 -14.24 -14.32 -2.41
CA ASN A 45 -15.30 -13.33 -2.60
C ASN A 45 -14.73 -11.97 -3.01
N THR A 46 -13.57 -11.57 -2.46
CA THR A 46 -12.89 -10.33 -2.87
C THR A 46 -12.37 -10.41 -4.30
N GLU A 47 -11.85 -11.55 -4.73
CA GLU A 47 -11.37 -11.77 -6.11
C GLU A 47 -12.53 -11.72 -7.10
N LYS A 48 -13.62 -12.44 -6.85
CA LYS A 48 -14.84 -12.40 -7.67
C LYS A 48 -15.45 -11.00 -7.75
N PHE A 49 -15.38 -10.24 -6.66
CA PHE A 49 -15.83 -8.85 -6.64
C PHE A 49 -14.92 -7.94 -7.47
N GLN A 50 -13.60 -8.09 -7.37
CA GLN A 50 -12.64 -7.33 -8.19
C GLN A 50 -12.83 -7.62 -9.68
N GLU A 51 -13.02 -8.89 -10.05
CA GLU A 51 -13.32 -9.30 -11.43
C GLU A 51 -14.59 -8.61 -11.93
N TRP A 52 -15.67 -8.66 -11.16
CA TRP A 52 -16.93 -8.01 -11.52
C TRP A 52 -16.83 -6.49 -11.67
N VAL A 53 -16.13 -5.80 -10.75
CA VAL A 53 -15.90 -4.35 -10.84
C VAL A 53 -15.11 -4.03 -12.10
N THR A 54 -14.09 -4.83 -12.42
CA THR A 54 -13.26 -4.64 -13.61
C THR A 54 -14.08 -4.77 -14.89
N ASP A 55 -14.92 -5.79 -14.98
CA ASP A 55 -15.83 -5.99 -16.12
C ASP A 55 -16.83 -4.84 -16.25
N TYR A 56 -17.44 -4.43 -15.14
CA TYR A 56 -18.42 -3.35 -15.12
C TYR A 56 -17.81 -2.01 -15.57
N VAL A 57 -16.64 -1.66 -15.03
CA VAL A 57 -15.92 -0.43 -15.40
C VAL A 57 -15.50 -0.47 -16.86
N SER A 58 -14.97 -1.61 -17.33
CA SER A 58 -14.56 -1.78 -18.74
C SER A 58 -15.74 -1.59 -19.70
N MET A 59 -16.87 -2.25 -19.43
CA MET A 59 -18.11 -2.07 -20.20
C MET A 59 -18.56 -0.61 -20.18
N ARG A 60 -18.47 0.07 -19.03
CA ARG A 60 -18.93 1.45 -18.91
C ARG A 60 -18.01 2.44 -19.62
N LEU A 61 -16.70 2.23 -19.58
CA LEU A 61 -15.72 3.04 -20.31
C LEU A 61 -15.91 2.92 -21.83
N GLN A 62 -16.20 1.72 -22.35
CA GLN A 62 -16.52 1.53 -23.78
C GLN A 62 -17.74 2.35 -24.23
N GLN A 63 -18.69 2.63 -23.31
CA GLN A 63 -19.86 3.45 -23.61
C GLN A 63 -19.62 4.96 -23.49
N LEU A 64 -18.53 5.37 -22.82
CA LEU A 64 -18.19 6.76 -22.53
C LEU A 64 -17.16 7.34 -23.51
N VAL A 65 -16.50 6.49 -24.31
CA VAL A 65 -15.52 6.89 -25.32
C VAL A 65 -16.20 6.99 -26.68
N PRO A 66 -16.38 8.18 -27.25
CA PRO A 66 -16.77 8.30 -28.65
C PRO A 66 -15.67 7.72 -29.56
N GLU A 67 -16.04 7.15 -30.72
CA GLU A 67 -15.12 6.69 -31.80
C GLU A 67 -14.16 7.79 -32.30
N THR A 68 -14.32 9.04 -31.83
CA THR A 68 -13.50 10.21 -32.17
C THR A 68 -12.61 10.67 -31.02
N CYS A 69 -12.39 9.84 -29.99
CA CYS A 69 -11.26 10.05 -29.10
C CYS A 69 -10.00 9.89 -29.96
N ASP A 70 -9.46 11.04 -30.38
CA ASP A 70 -8.20 11.19 -31.07
C ASP A 70 -7.11 10.73 -30.10
N HIS A 71 -6.84 9.43 -30.11
CA HIS A 71 -5.65 8.89 -29.49
C HIS A 71 -4.54 9.33 -30.42
N PRO A 72 -3.67 10.29 -30.02
CA PRO A 72 -2.53 10.62 -30.85
C PRO A 72 -1.79 9.30 -31.10
N ALA A 73 -1.63 8.95 -32.38
CA ALA A 73 -0.93 7.74 -32.81
C ALA A 73 0.35 7.65 -31.98
N GLU A 74 0.47 6.54 -31.24
CA GLU A 74 1.53 6.25 -30.27
C GLU A 74 2.72 7.18 -30.46
N ALA A 75 2.75 8.24 -29.66
CA ALA A 75 3.92 9.10 -29.61
C ALA A 75 5.07 8.15 -29.30
N VAL A 76 5.97 8.01 -30.28
CA VAL A 76 7.20 7.24 -30.18
C VAL A 76 7.72 7.45 -28.78
N VAL A 77 7.90 6.36 -28.03
CA VAL A 77 8.42 6.34 -26.66
C VAL A 77 9.82 6.97 -26.69
N GLN A 78 9.89 8.30 -26.69
CA GLN A 78 11.12 9.09 -26.73
C GLN A 78 11.40 9.77 -25.38
N ASP A 79 10.43 9.77 -24.48
CA ASP A 79 10.70 10.12 -23.09
C ASP A 79 10.96 8.83 -22.31
N GLY A 80 12.24 8.40 -22.36
CA GLY A 80 12.81 7.55 -21.32
C GLY A 80 12.53 8.11 -19.91
N PRO A 81 12.79 7.34 -18.85
CA PRO A 81 12.26 7.62 -17.54
C PRO A 81 12.64 9.02 -17.01
N PHE A 82 11.79 9.59 -16.17
CA PHE A 82 12.04 10.86 -15.51
C PHE A 82 12.61 10.64 -14.11
N LEU A 83 13.38 11.61 -13.63
CA LEU A 83 13.83 11.62 -12.24
C LEU A 83 12.63 11.73 -11.28
N ASP A 84 12.59 10.88 -10.26
CA ASP A 84 11.48 10.79 -9.29
C ASP A 84 11.03 12.18 -8.78
N ASN A 85 9.72 12.45 -8.83
CA ASN A 85 9.11 13.72 -8.43
C ASN A 85 9.55 14.96 -9.24
N THR A 86 10.12 14.78 -10.43
CA THR A 86 10.50 15.90 -11.31
C THR A 86 10.15 15.61 -12.77
N ASN A 87 10.11 16.67 -13.60
CA ASN A 87 9.92 16.55 -15.05
C ASN A 87 11.26 16.52 -15.81
N VAL A 88 12.35 16.13 -15.15
CA VAL A 88 13.68 16.09 -15.79
C VAL A 88 13.89 14.72 -16.44
N PRO A 89 14.06 14.65 -17.78
CA PRO A 89 14.28 13.39 -18.48
C PRO A 89 15.62 12.78 -18.06
N CYS A 90 15.65 11.47 -17.83
CA CYS A 90 16.89 10.76 -17.51
C CYS A 90 17.00 9.44 -18.27
N THR A 91 18.14 8.79 -18.13
CA THR A 91 18.41 7.45 -18.63
C THR A 91 17.97 6.40 -17.61
N GLU A 92 17.69 5.18 -18.06
CA GLU A 92 17.31 4.08 -17.18
C GLU A 92 18.38 3.78 -16.12
N ASP A 93 19.65 3.96 -16.46
CA ASP A 93 20.78 3.78 -15.55
C ASP A 93 20.72 4.73 -14.34
N VAL A 94 20.25 5.97 -14.56
CA VAL A 94 20.08 6.98 -13.51
C VAL A 94 18.97 6.57 -12.53
N VAL A 95 17.84 6.07 -13.05
CA VAL A 95 16.75 5.55 -12.20
C VAL A 95 17.23 4.41 -11.32
N HIS A 96 17.96 3.45 -11.90
CA HIS A 96 18.55 2.34 -11.15
C HIS A 96 19.52 2.86 -10.09
N ARG A 97 20.33 3.87 -10.41
CA ARG A 97 21.30 4.45 -9.48
C ARG A 97 20.63 5.17 -8.30
N VAL A 98 19.53 5.88 -8.54
CA VAL A 98 18.71 6.57 -7.54
C VAL A 98 18.04 5.56 -6.60
N LYS A 99 17.48 4.46 -7.14
CA LYS A 99 16.87 3.38 -6.34
C LYS A 99 17.85 2.68 -5.40
N ARG A 100 19.14 2.65 -5.72
CA ARG A 100 20.19 2.08 -4.84
C ARG A 100 20.56 2.97 -3.65
N ILE A 101 20.07 4.21 -3.56
CA ILE A 101 20.31 5.09 -2.42
C ILE A 101 19.43 4.59 -1.25
N PRO A 102 20.01 4.04 -0.16
CA PRO A 102 19.23 3.34 0.86
C PRO A 102 18.37 4.27 1.73
N ILE A 103 18.81 5.51 1.91
CA ILE A 103 18.18 6.47 2.83
C ILE A 103 17.22 7.35 2.01
N PRO A 104 15.89 7.28 2.24
CA PRO A 104 14.91 8.00 1.42
C PRO A 104 15.14 9.52 1.36
N PHE A 105 15.49 10.14 2.48
CA PHE A 105 15.76 11.58 2.54
C PHE A 105 16.96 11.99 1.68
N VAL A 106 18.05 11.20 1.71
CA VAL A 106 19.23 11.45 0.87
C VAL A 106 18.88 11.27 -0.60
N ARG A 107 18.02 10.30 -0.92
CA ARG A 107 17.55 10.07 -2.28
C ARG A 107 16.78 11.28 -2.82
N GLU A 108 15.81 11.80 -2.07
CA GLU A 108 15.06 13.00 -2.45
C GLU A 108 15.98 14.22 -2.62
N MET A 109 16.90 14.42 -1.68
CA MET A 109 17.87 15.51 -1.73
C MET A 109 18.76 15.44 -2.99
N VAL A 110 19.30 14.26 -3.32
CA VAL A 110 20.12 14.05 -4.51
C VAL A 110 19.31 14.28 -5.79
N VAL A 111 18.08 13.76 -5.85
CA VAL A 111 17.20 13.93 -7.03
C VAL A 111 16.88 15.40 -7.26
N GLN A 112 16.48 16.13 -6.21
CA GLN A 112 16.20 17.56 -6.29
C GLN A 112 17.42 18.35 -6.75
N ARG A 113 18.60 18.05 -6.19
CA ARG A 113 19.86 18.71 -6.54
C ARG A 113 20.26 18.47 -7.99
N VAL A 114 20.19 17.22 -8.45
CA VAL A 114 20.48 16.85 -9.85
C VAL A 114 19.48 17.54 -10.79
N ALA A 115 18.21 17.62 -10.41
CA ALA A 115 17.19 18.30 -11.20
C ALA A 115 17.42 19.81 -11.30
N GLU A 116 17.84 20.46 -10.21
CA GLU A 116 18.24 21.87 -10.22
C GLU A 116 19.47 22.10 -11.12
N ASN A 117 20.50 21.28 -10.97
CA ASN A 117 21.71 21.35 -11.78
C ASN A 117 21.41 21.12 -13.28
N ALA A 118 20.55 20.16 -13.62
CA ALA A 118 20.14 19.89 -14.99
C ALA A 118 19.40 21.08 -15.62
N ARG A 119 18.50 21.72 -14.86
CA ARG A 119 17.80 22.94 -15.28
C ARG A 119 18.77 24.11 -15.48
N SER A 120 19.72 24.31 -14.57
CA SER A 120 20.73 25.36 -14.67
C SER A 120 21.69 25.15 -15.85
N ALA A 121 22.03 23.89 -16.16
CA ALA A 121 22.90 23.52 -17.26
C ALA A 121 22.15 23.37 -18.60
N GLN A 122 20.82 23.54 -18.63
CA GLN A 122 19.94 23.32 -19.80
C GLN A 122 20.18 21.97 -20.47
N ILE A 123 20.34 20.92 -19.67
CA ILE A 123 20.55 19.56 -20.18
C ILE A 123 19.20 18.96 -20.53
N GLU A 124 19.10 18.45 -21.76
CA GLU A 124 17.90 17.83 -22.30
C GLU A 124 17.63 16.45 -21.67
N ARG A 125 18.67 15.68 -21.34
CA ARG A 125 18.57 14.38 -20.67
C ARG A 125 19.74 14.10 -19.74
N VAL A 126 19.44 13.68 -18.52
CA VAL A 126 20.44 13.32 -17.50
C VAL A 126 20.95 11.89 -17.74
N ASP A 127 22.24 11.78 -18.01
CA ASP A 127 22.99 10.51 -18.07
C ASP A 127 23.67 10.20 -16.73
N ILE A 128 24.27 9.01 -16.63
CA ILE A 128 24.95 8.57 -15.40
C ILE A 128 26.14 9.47 -15.05
N GLU A 129 26.87 9.97 -16.05
CA GLU A 129 28.05 10.81 -15.84
C GLU A 129 27.66 12.17 -15.23
N PHE A 130 26.61 12.79 -15.74
CA PHE A 130 26.08 14.02 -15.19
C PHE A 130 25.51 13.78 -13.79
N PHE A 131 24.78 12.68 -13.59
CA PHE A 131 24.24 12.33 -12.29
C PHE A 131 25.34 12.22 -11.23
N GLU A 132 26.45 11.53 -11.50
CA GLU A 132 27.55 11.39 -10.52
C GLU A 132 28.24 12.72 -10.21
N LYS A 133 28.46 13.55 -11.24
CA LYS A 133 29.03 14.90 -11.06
C LYS A 133 28.10 15.80 -10.24
N ALA A 134 26.80 15.76 -10.53
CA ALA A 134 25.79 16.60 -9.89
C ALA A 134 25.37 16.11 -8.49
N ALA A 135 25.57 14.81 -8.20
CA ALA A 135 25.28 14.18 -6.90
C ALA A 135 26.46 14.22 -5.91
N THR A 136 27.60 14.79 -6.31
CA THR A 136 28.76 14.97 -5.42
C THR A 136 28.54 16.18 -4.50
N PHE A 137 28.91 16.02 -3.22
CA PHE A 137 28.84 17.06 -2.18
C PHE A 137 30.11 17.88 -2.09
#